data_AF-A0A1Q7NE85-F1
#
_entry.id   AF-A0A1Q7NE85-F1
#
_cell.length_a   1.000
_cell.length_b   1.000
_cell.length_c   1.000
_cell.angle_alpha   90.00
_cell.angle_beta   90.00
_cell.angle_gamma   90.00
#
_symmetry.space_group_name_H-M   'P 1'
#
loop_
_entity.id
_entity.type
_entity.pdbx_description
1 polymer ?
#
loop_
_entity_poly.entity_id
_entity_poly.type
_entity_poly.pdbx_seq_one_letter_code
_entity_poly.pdbx_strand_id
1 'polypeptide(L)'
;MVERWLSPEILKWQTESDSGWPVQDDLRSRSYEILAHAEQVLGQPTSELALVDVITSLRRAIDRRLRALNTLYSYRDIPIRDKPRDLLLLLESLGIIRSHMLQKLIDIRNAVEHEDVAPPDHEACKVFAEFTWYFLKSTDRMLRKLLLVLPSIRLGMMRGTTV
;
A
#
# COMPACT_ATOMS: atom_id res chain seq x y z
N MET A 1 34.52 -6.13 -4.12
CA MET A 1 33.33 -5.24 -4.12
C MET A 1 33.44 -4.40 -5.37
N VAL A 2 32.48 -4.46 -6.30
CA VAL A 2 32.58 -3.71 -7.57
C VAL A 2 31.90 -2.36 -7.38
N GLU A 3 32.66 -1.28 -7.37
CA GLU A 3 32.10 0.07 -7.45
C GLU A 3 31.43 0.24 -8.81
N ARG A 4 30.16 0.62 -8.81
CA ARG A 4 29.39 0.93 -10.01
C ARG A 4 29.13 2.42 -10.03
N TRP A 5 29.66 3.10 -11.03
CA TRP A 5 29.47 4.53 -11.21
C TRP A 5 28.22 4.78 -12.07
N LEU A 6 27.30 5.59 -11.56
CA LEU A 6 26.11 6.07 -12.27
C LEU A 6 26.31 7.54 -12.61
N SER A 7 26.16 7.91 -13.88
CA SER A 7 26.26 9.30 -14.30
C SER A 7 25.17 10.14 -13.61
N PRO A 8 25.51 11.31 -13.03
CA PRO A 8 24.53 12.23 -12.45
C PRO A 8 23.45 12.68 -13.45
N GLU A 9 23.71 12.58 -14.75
CA GLU A 9 22.73 12.89 -15.79
C GLU A 9 21.56 11.90 -15.82
N ILE A 10 21.80 10.62 -15.50
CA ILE A 10 20.75 9.59 -15.43
C ILE A 10 19.76 9.93 -14.31
N LEU A 11 20.23 10.53 -13.22
CA LEU A 11 19.37 10.99 -12.12
C LEU A 11 18.53 12.22 -12.49
N LYS A 12 18.86 12.91 -13.59
CA LYS A 12 18.12 14.08 -14.10
C LYS A 12 17.11 13.71 -15.19
N TRP A 13 17.03 12.45 -15.59
CA TRP A 13 16.08 12.02 -16.61
C TRP A 13 14.65 12.24 -16.14
N GLN A 14 13.86 12.93 -16.95
CA GLN A 14 12.42 13.04 -16.72
C GLN A 14 11.79 11.69 -17.05
N THR A 15 10.94 11.20 -16.15
CA THR A 15 10.18 9.97 -16.40
C THR A 15 9.07 10.27 -17.41
N GLU A 16 9.26 9.88 -18.66
CA GLU A 16 8.19 9.91 -19.67
C GLU A 16 7.22 8.74 -19.39
N SER A 17 6.01 9.06 -18.95
CA SER A 17 4.97 8.07 -18.61
C SER A 17 3.96 7.87 -19.74
N ASP A 18 4.42 7.74 -20.98
CA ASP A 18 3.55 7.65 -22.16
C ASP A 18 2.88 6.27 -22.32
N SER A 19 3.33 5.27 -21.57
CA SER A 19 2.71 3.94 -21.57
C SER A 19 2.63 3.35 -20.16
N GLY A 20 1.50 2.73 -19.86
CA GLY A 20 1.29 2.00 -18.61
C GLY A 20 0.01 1.19 -18.72
N TRP A 21 0.02 -0.01 -18.16
CA TRP A 21 -1.17 -0.83 -18.15
C TRP A 21 -2.14 -0.32 -17.07
N PRO A 22 -3.43 -0.19 -17.38
CA PRO A 22 -4.42 0.06 -16.34
C PRO A 22 -4.37 -1.09 -15.34
N VAL A 23 -4.20 -0.77 -14.07
CA VAL A 23 -4.33 -1.75 -12.99
C VAL A 23 -5.80 -2.19 -12.93
N GLN A 24 -6.06 -3.47 -12.68
CA GLN A 24 -7.43 -3.99 -12.53
C GLN A 24 -8.19 -3.22 -11.44
N ASP A 25 -9.37 -2.70 -11.80
CA ASP A 25 -10.17 -1.84 -10.92
C ASP A 25 -10.63 -2.56 -9.63
N ASP A 26 -10.80 -3.89 -9.69
CA ASP A 26 -11.10 -4.79 -8.54
C ASP A 26 -10.13 -4.58 -7.37
N LEU A 27 -8.84 -4.47 -7.67
CA LEU A 27 -7.80 -4.36 -6.63
C LEU A 27 -8.01 -3.12 -5.75
N ARG A 28 -8.63 -2.07 -6.30
CA ARG A 28 -8.95 -0.84 -5.60
C ARG A 28 -10.33 -0.88 -4.97
N SER A 29 -11.37 -1.20 -5.74
CA SER A 29 -12.78 -1.05 -5.34
C SER A 29 -13.13 -1.89 -4.11
N ARG A 30 -12.65 -3.14 -4.07
CA ARG A 30 -13.06 -4.09 -3.04
C ARG A 30 -12.62 -3.71 -1.64
N SER A 31 -11.51 -2.97 -1.49
CA SER A 31 -11.09 -2.47 -0.16
C SER A 31 -12.06 -1.39 0.36
N TYR A 32 -12.57 -0.55 -0.54
CA TYR A 32 -13.58 0.47 -0.22
C TYR A 32 -14.95 -0.14 0.08
N GLU A 33 -15.35 -1.21 -0.62
CA GLU A 33 -16.60 -1.92 -0.32
C GLU A 33 -16.60 -2.49 1.11
N ILE A 34 -15.47 -3.04 1.57
CA ILE A 34 -15.33 -3.56 2.93
C ILE A 34 -15.40 -2.41 3.95
N LEU A 35 -14.73 -1.29 3.66
CA LEU A 35 -14.82 -0.09 4.50
C LEU A 35 -16.26 0.44 4.59
N ALA A 36 -16.94 0.59 3.45
CA ALA A 36 -18.31 1.08 3.39
C ALA A 36 -19.27 0.20 4.19
N HIS A 37 -19.09 -1.12 4.15
CA HIS A 37 -19.83 -2.05 5.01
C HIS A 37 -19.59 -1.78 6.50
N ALA A 38 -18.34 -1.62 6.92
CA ALA A 38 -18.01 -1.32 8.31
C ALA A 38 -18.59 0.04 8.76
N GLU A 39 -18.53 1.06 7.91
CA GLU A 39 -19.13 2.38 8.17
C GLU A 39 -20.66 2.31 8.28
N GLN A 40 -21.31 1.47 7.46
CA GLN A 40 -22.75 1.25 7.56
C GLN A 40 -23.14 0.64 8.91
N VAL A 41 -22.37 -0.34 9.41
CA VAL A 41 -22.57 -0.92 10.73
C VAL A 41 -22.40 0.14 11.82
N LEU A 42 -21.36 0.97 11.74
CA LEU A 42 -21.14 2.08 12.68
C LEU A 42 -22.22 3.16 12.63
N GLY A 43 -22.95 3.30 11.52
CA GLY A 43 -24.07 4.24 11.40
C GLY A 43 -25.31 3.88 12.23
N GLN A 44 -25.33 2.70 12.86
CA GLN A 44 -26.47 2.19 13.63
C GLN A 44 -26.08 1.97 15.11
N PRO A 45 -27.06 1.93 16.04
CA PRO A 45 -26.82 1.44 17.39
C PRO A 45 -26.20 0.04 17.32
N THR A 46 -25.00 -0.10 17.86
CA THR A 46 -24.14 -1.26 17.64
C THR A 46 -23.92 -2.02 18.93
N SER A 47 -24.03 -3.34 18.87
CA SER A 47 -23.64 -4.23 19.95
C SER A 47 -22.11 -4.40 19.98
N GLU A 48 -21.60 -4.93 21.07
CA GLU A 48 -20.18 -5.27 21.21
C GLU A 48 -19.70 -6.19 20.08
N LEU A 49 -20.46 -7.25 19.76
CA LEU A 49 -20.15 -8.15 18.65
C LEU A 49 -20.09 -7.42 17.30
N ALA A 50 -20.96 -6.43 17.08
CA ALA A 50 -20.91 -5.64 15.85
C ALA A 50 -19.65 -4.76 15.78
N LEU A 51 -19.12 -4.28 16.92
CA LEU A 51 -17.86 -3.53 16.96
C LEU A 51 -16.65 -4.44 16.68
N VAL A 52 -16.68 -5.69 17.14
CA VAL A 52 -15.68 -6.71 16.75
C VAL A 52 -15.67 -6.90 15.23
N ASP A 53 -16.86 -7.10 14.63
CA ASP A 53 -17.00 -7.26 13.17
C ASP A 53 -16.49 -6.04 12.40
N VAL A 54 -16.69 -4.82 12.94
CA VAL A 54 -16.16 -3.58 12.38
C VAL A 54 -14.63 -3.62 12.39
N ILE A 55 -13.98 -3.87 13.53
CA ILE A 55 -12.51 -3.91 13.62
C ILE A 55 -11.92 -4.96 12.67
N THR A 56 -12.52 -6.15 12.61
CA THR A 56 -12.09 -7.22 11.70
C THR A 56 -12.26 -6.81 10.23
N SER A 57 -13.36 -6.12 9.90
CA SER A 57 -13.61 -5.61 8.54
C SER A 57 -12.60 -4.53 8.14
N LEU A 58 -12.33 -3.56 9.01
CA LEU A 58 -11.35 -2.50 8.77
C LEU A 58 -9.94 -3.08 8.56
N ARG A 59 -9.54 -4.04 9.41
CA ARG A 59 -8.27 -4.75 9.25
C ARG A 59 -8.19 -5.47 7.90
N ARG A 60 -9.26 -6.13 7.48
CA ARG A 60 -9.37 -6.84 6.20
C ARG A 60 -9.27 -5.90 5.01
N ALA A 61 -9.87 -4.70 5.08
CA ALA A 61 -9.75 -3.69 4.03
C ALA A 61 -8.29 -3.27 3.83
N ILE A 62 -7.56 -3.00 4.92
CA ILE A 62 -6.14 -2.65 4.87
C ILE A 62 -5.29 -3.81 4.33
N ASP A 63 -5.52 -5.04 4.80
CA ASP A 63 -4.78 -6.21 4.32
C ASP A 63 -4.94 -6.44 2.83
N ARG A 64 -6.15 -6.29 2.32
CA ARG A 64 -6.40 -6.43 0.88
C ARG A 64 -5.60 -5.38 0.11
N ARG A 65 -5.60 -4.13 0.56
CA ARG A 65 -4.82 -3.04 -0.05
C ARG A 65 -3.32 -3.31 0.00
N LEU A 66 -2.79 -3.77 1.14
CA LEU A 66 -1.36 -4.12 1.28
C LEU A 66 -0.96 -5.25 0.33
N ARG A 67 -1.80 -6.29 0.21
CA ARG A 67 -1.57 -7.38 -0.75
C ARG A 67 -1.58 -6.87 -2.18
N ALA A 68 -2.54 -6.02 -2.56
CA ALA A 68 -2.57 -5.42 -3.90
C ALA A 68 -1.29 -4.63 -4.22
N LEU A 69 -0.83 -3.79 -3.29
CA LEU A 69 0.42 -3.05 -3.43
C LEU A 69 1.62 -4.00 -3.57
N ASN A 70 1.71 -5.02 -2.71
CA ASN A 70 2.81 -5.97 -2.77
C ASN A 70 2.82 -6.79 -4.05
N THR A 71 1.66 -7.18 -4.58
CA THR A 71 1.55 -7.90 -5.86
C THR A 71 2.01 -7.02 -7.03
N LEU A 72 1.69 -5.72 -7.02
CA LEU A 72 2.04 -4.83 -8.13
C LEU A 72 3.52 -4.44 -8.15
N TYR A 73 4.11 -4.20 -6.99
CA TYR A 73 5.46 -3.63 -6.90
C TYR A 73 6.54 -4.63 -6.47
N SER A 74 6.14 -5.81 -5.97
CA SER A 74 7.05 -6.84 -5.46
C SER A 74 8.15 -6.23 -4.58
N TYR A 75 7.78 -5.48 -3.53
CA TYR A 75 8.73 -4.68 -2.73
C TYR A 75 9.91 -5.49 -2.17
N ARG A 76 9.72 -6.80 -2.00
CA ARG A 76 10.77 -7.73 -1.57
C ARG A 76 11.84 -7.98 -2.62
N ASP A 77 11.60 -7.70 -3.88
CA ASP A 77 12.56 -7.91 -4.96
C ASP A 77 13.41 -6.66 -5.21
N ILE A 78 13.05 -5.53 -4.60
CA ILE A 78 13.84 -4.30 -4.70
C ILE A 78 15.19 -4.51 -3.98
N PRO A 79 16.33 -4.28 -4.67
CA PRO A 79 17.67 -4.54 -4.13
C PRO A 79 18.11 -3.40 -3.19
N ILE A 80 17.42 -3.26 -2.06
CA ILE A 80 17.73 -2.29 -1.00
C ILE A 80 18.62 -2.96 0.06
N ARG A 81 19.67 -2.26 0.50
CA ARG A 81 20.54 -2.69 1.59
C ARG A 81 19.79 -2.61 2.93
N ASP A 82 20.02 -3.57 3.83
CA ASP A 82 19.41 -3.62 5.18
C ASP A 82 17.87 -3.61 5.18
N LYS A 83 17.28 -4.24 4.16
CA LYS A 83 15.82 -4.30 3.96
C LYS A 83 15.09 -5.05 5.11
N PRO A 84 14.05 -4.45 5.73
CA PRO A 84 13.21 -5.14 6.70
C PRO A 84 12.53 -6.38 6.12
N ARG A 85 12.40 -7.44 6.93
CA ARG A 85 11.68 -8.68 6.54
C ARG A 85 10.17 -8.52 6.62
N ASP A 86 9.72 -7.76 7.62
CA ASP A 86 8.31 -7.42 7.80
C ASP A 86 7.85 -6.43 6.73
N LEU A 87 6.66 -6.69 6.14
CA LEU A 87 6.14 -5.88 5.04
C LEU A 87 5.77 -4.47 5.51
N LEU A 88 5.25 -4.31 6.73
CA LEU A 88 4.85 -2.99 7.22
C LEU A 88 6.06 -2.12 7.49
N LEU A 89 7.08 -2.67 8.14
CA LEU A 89 8.36 -1.98 8.33
C LEU A 89 9.03 -1.63 7.00
N LEU A 90 8.95 -2.52 6.01
CA LEU A 90 9.46 -2.25 4.66
C LEU A 90 8.72 -1.06 4.03
N LEU A 91 7.39 -1.08 4.02
CA LEU A 91 6.58 -0.01 3.44
C LEU A 91 6.77 1.33 4.18
N GLU A 92 6.97 1.29 5.49
CA GLU A 92 7.28 2.47 6.28
C GLU A 92 8.68 3.02 5.96
N SER A 93 9.69 2.15 5.82
CA SER A 93 11.04 2.56 5.41
C SER A 93 11.07 3.19 4.01
N LEU A 94 10.14 2.81 3.14
CA LEU A 94 9.91 3.39 1.82
C LEU A 94 9.07 4.68 1.84
N GLY A 95 8.60 5.10 3.02
CA GLY A 95 7.75 6.29 3.18
C GLY A 95 6.34 6.14 2.60
N ILE A 96 5.89 4.91 2.32
CA ILE A 96 4.57 4.62 1.72
C ILE A 96 3.47 4.69 2.78
N ILE A 97 3.78 4.23 4.00
CA ILE A 97 2.82 4.14 5.11
C ILE A 97 3.41 4.74 6.38
N ARG A 98 2.53 5.10 7.33
CA ARG A 98 2.87 5.32 8.73
C ARG A 98 2.33 4.13 9.53
N SER A 99 3.20 3.29 10.07
CA SER A 99 2.79 1.97 10.58
C SER A 99 2.05 2.04 11.92
N HIS A 100 2.23 3.10 12.71
CA HIS A 100 1.71 3.19 14.09
C HIS A 100 0.23 2.84 14.23
N MET A 101 -0.65 3.51 13.47
CA MET A 101 -2.10 3.28 13.56
C MET A 101 -2.51 1.92 13.01
N LEU A 102 -1.76 1.41 12.03
CA LEU A 102 -1.98 0.07 11.49
C LEU A 102 -1.59 -1.01 12.51
N GLN A 103 -0.46 -0.83 13.19
CA GLN A 103 -0.02 -1.73 14.25
C GLN A 103 -1.06 -1.77 15.38
N LYS A 104 -1.56 -0.60 15.79
CA LYS A 104 -2.63 -0.52 16.79
C LYS A 104 -3.89 -1.28 16.36
N LEU A 105 -4.31 -1.16 15.10
CA LEU A 105 -5.46 -1.91 14.57
C LEU A 105 -5.19 -3.42 14.53
N ILE A 106 -3.96 -3.85 14.22
CA ILE A 106 -3.55 -5.26 14.25
C ILE A 106 -3.65 -5.81 15.67
N ASP A 107 -3.10 -5.08 16.64
CA ASP A 107 -3.03 -5.51 18.03
C ASP A 107 -4.44 -5.64 18.63
N ILE A 108 -5.30 -4.64 18.39
CA ILE A 108 -6.70 -4.67 18.82
C ILE A 108 -7.44 -5.83 18.17
N ARG A 109 -7.30 -6.03 16.85
CA ARG A 109 -7.96 -7.13 16.15
C ARG A 109 -7.55 -8.49 16.75
N ASN A 110 -6.26 -8.67 17.03
CA ASN A 110 -5.77 -9.90 17.64
C ASN A 110 -6.37 -10.11 19.04
N ALA A 111 -6.43 -9.04 19.86
CA ALA A 111 -6.96 -9.12 21.21
C ALA A 111 -8.47 -9.47 21.22
N VAL A 112 -9.28 -8.83 20.37
CA VAL A 112 -10.72 -9.11 20.31
C VAL A 112 -11.04 -10.49 19.73
N GLU A 113 -10.24 -11.00 18.80
CA GLU A 113 -10.49 -12.31 18.16
C GLU A 113 -9.90 -13.51 18.93
N HIS A 114 -8.82 -13.32 19.69
CA HIS A 114 -8.08 -14.42 20.29
C HIS A 114 -8.00 -14.37 21.82
N GLU A 115 -8.16 -13.19 22.42
CA GLU A 115 -7.99 -12.98 23.86
C GLU A 115 -9.31 -12.65 24.58
N ASP A 116 -10.44 -12.66 23.85
CA ASP A 116 -11.79 -12.34 24.35
C ASP A 116 -11.85 -10.97 25.05
N VAL A 117 -11.03 -10.03 24.56
CA VAL A 117 -10.98 -8.65 25.05
C VAL A 117 -12.12 -7.86 24.42
N ALA A 118 -12.76 -7.02 25.23
CA ALA A 118 -13.80 -6.12 24.75
C ALA A 118 -13.28 -5.23 23.61
N PRO A 119 -14.06 -5.03 22.53
CA PRO A 119 -13.68 -4.16 21.43
C PRO A 119 -13.57 -2.70 21.90
N PRO A 120 -12.88 -1.85 21.13
CA PRO A 120 -12.92 -0.41 21.34
C PRO A 120 -14.35 0.10 21.28
N ASP A 121 -14.61 1.22 21.97
CA ASP A 121 -15.91 1.87 21.91
C ASP A 121 -16.25 2.38 20.49
N HIS A 122 -17.49 2.83 20.33
CA HIS A 122 -18.02 3.29 19.04
C HIS A 122 -17.18 4.42 18.42
N GLU A 123 -16.75 5.39 19.23
CA GLU A 123 -15.96 6.52 18.77
C GLU A 123 -14.54 6.10 18.35
N ALA A 124 -13.90 5.21 19.12
CA ALA A 124 -12.63 4.63 18.73
C ALA A 124 -12.73 3.85 17.41
N CYS A 125 -13.82 3.09 17.21
CA CYS A 125 -14.07 2.41 15.94
C CYS A 125 -14.23 3.38 14.76
N LYS A 126 -14.87 4.55 14.95
CA LYS A 126 -14.91 5.60 13.92
C LYS A 126 -13.53 6.14 13.57
N VAL A 127 -12.67 6.37 14.57
CA VAL A 127 -11.28 6.80 14.34
C VAL A 127 -10.52 5.78 13.50
N PHE A 128 -10.73 4.47 13.73
CA PHE A 128 -10.13 3.43 12.90
C PHE A 128 -10.72 3.40 11.48
N ALA A 129 -12.01 3.67 11.31
CA ALA A 129 -12.64 3.78 9.99
C ALA A 129 -12.05 4.96 9.19
N GLU A 130 -11.93 6.14 9.81
CA GLU A 130 -11.28 7.30 9.19
C GLU A 130 -9.83 7.01 8.82
N PHE A 131 -9.05 6.43 9.74
CA PHE A 131 -7.69 6.00 9.46
C PHE A 131 -7.63 5.06 8.26
N THR A 132 -8.53 4.07 8.21
CA THR A 132 -8.61 3.11 7.10
C THR A 132 -8.91 3.85 5.79
N TRP A 133 -9.86 4.79 5.79
CA TRP A 133 -10.16 5.63 4.63
C TRP A 133 -8.93 6.42 4.15
N TYR A 134 -8.22 7.10 5.06
CA TYR A 134 -7.00 7.86 4.74
C TYR A 134 -5.90 6.96 4.18
N PHE A 135 -5.74 5.76 4.73
CA PHE A 135 -4.78 4.78 4.23
C PHE A 135 -5.12 4.32 2.80
N LEU A 136 -6.39 3.98 2.53
CA LEU A 136 -6.83 3.64 1.17
C LEU A 136 -6.63 4.83 0.23
N LYS A 137 -6.99 6.03 0.65
CA LYS A 137 -6.92 7.22 -0.19
C LYS A 137 -5.49 7.60 -0.55
N SER A 138 -4.58 7.60 0.43
CA SER A 138 -3.17 7.92 0.23
C SER A 138 -2.45 6.94 -0.71
N THR A 139 -2.91 5.69 -0.75
CA THR A 139 -2.31 4.64 -1.59
C THR A 139 -3.01 4.49 -2.96
N ASP A 140 -4.13 5.17 -3.22
CA ASP A 140 -4.89 5.03 -4.48
C ASP A 140 -4.09 5.37 -5.73
N ARG A 141 -3.13 6.31 -5.65
CA ARG A 141 -2.30 6.67 -6.81
C ARG A 141 -1.40 5.52 -7.24
N MET A 142 -0.96 4.69 -6.29
CA MET A 142 -0.11 3.53 -6.55
C MET A 142 -0.88 2.39 -7.20
N LEU A 143 -2.21 2.39 -7.11
CA LEU A 143 -3.08 1.42 -7.77
C LEU A 143 -3.68 1.91 -9.10
N ARG A 144 -3.29 3.09 -9.61
CA ARG A 144 -3.91 3.65 -10.83
C ARG A 144 -3.21 3.29 -12.14
N LYS A 145 -1.89 3.28 -12.16
CA LYS A 145 -1.11 3.04 -13.37
C LYS A 145 0.22 2.42 -12.99
N LEU A 146 0.52 1.23 -13.54
CA LEU A 146 1.87 0.69 -13.47
C LEU A 146 2.72 1.42 -14.49
N LEU A 147 3.71 2.20 -14.05
CA LEU A 147 4.67 2.80 -14.95
C LEU A 147 5.67 1.72 -15.35
N LEU A 148 5.61 1.29 -16.61
CA LEU A 148 6.74 0.57 -17.21
C LEU A 148 7.83 1.61 -17.44
N VAL A 149 8.81 1.67 -16.55
CA VAL A 149 10.07 2.34 -16.86
C VAL A 149 10.82 1.43 -17.82
N LEU A 150 10.53 1.55 -19.12
CA LEU A 150 11.45 1.05 -20.12
C LEU A 150 12.65 2.00 -20.10
N PRO A 151 13.88 1.53 -19.79
CA PRO A 151 15.05 2.32 -20.11
C PRO A 151 15.06 2.48 -21.62
N SER A 152 14.74 3.68 -22.11
CA SER A 152 14.93 4.07 -23.49
C SER A 152 16.43 4.09 -23.77
N ILE A 153 17.04 2.92 -23.96
CA ILE A 153 18.37 2.78 -24.53
C ILE A 153 18.23 3.15 -26.00
N ARG A 154 18.24 4.46 -26.31
CA ARG A 154 18.60 4.91 -27.65
C ARG A 154 20.06 4.52 -27.84
N LEU A 155 20.29 3.34 -28.41
CA LEU A 155 21.51 3.06 -29.14
C LEU A 155 21.59 4.12 -30.25
N GLY A 156 22.30 5.21 -29.96
CA GLY A 156 22.77 6.12 -30.99
C GLY A 156 23.65 5.32 -31.92
N MET A 157 23.10 4.89 -33.06
CA MET A 157 23.88 4.50 -34.21
C MET A 157 24.70 5.72 -34.61
N MET A 158 25.91 5.84 -34.06
CA MET A 158 26.99 6.55 -34.73
C MET A 158 27.23 5.81 -36.05
N ARG A 159 26.63 6.32 -37.13
CA ARG A 159 27.16 6.06 -38.47
C ARG A 159 28.52 6.75 -38.53
N GLY A 160 29.55 5.97 -38.22
CA GLY A 160 30.93 6.32 -38.46
C GLY A 160 31.12 6.54 -39.95
N THR A 161 31.59 7.74 -40.26
CA THR A 161 32.29 8.11 -41.49
C THR A 161 33.41 7.10 -41.74
N THR A 162 33.45 6.50 -42.92
CA THR A 162 34.69 5.93 -43.47
C THR A 162 34.74 6.22 -44.95
N VAL A 163 35.69 7.09 -45.28
CA VAL A 163 36.46 7.32 -46.52
C VAL A 163 35.87 6.82 -47.83
#